data_AF-A0A8S9QWV6-F1
#
_entry.id   AF-A0A8S9QWV6-F1
#
_cell.length_a   1.000
_cell.length_b   1.000
_cell.length_c   1.000
_cell.angle_alpha   90.00
_cell.angle_beta   90.00
_cell.angle_gamma   90.00
#
_symmetry.space_group_name_H-M   'P 1'
#
loop_
_entity.id
_entity.type
_entity.pdbx_description
1 polymer ?
#
loop_
_entity_poly.entity_id
_entity_poly.type
_entity_poly.pdbx_seq_one_letter_code
_entity_poly.pdbx_strand_id
1 'polypeptide(L)' 'MVGTNEIVFSPSYQRVPYYVIYFNVERKTITKVGIQGLEAFQGTSFKTYLNYIENVKLL' A
#
# COMPACT_ATOMS: atom_id res chain seq x y z
N MET A 1 9.19 -4.70 -4.68
CA MET A 1 8.75 -5.43 -5.88
C MET A 1 7.62 -6.34 -5.44
N VAL A 2 6.43 -6.22 -6.03
CA VAL A 2 5.31 -7.14 -5.73
C VAL A 2 5.64 -8.48 -6.39
N GLY A 3 5.53 -9.60 -5.67
CA GLY A 3 5.73 -10.91 -6.27
C GLY A 3 4.67 -11.20 -7.35
N THR A 4 4.98 -12.03 -8.34
CA THR A 4 4.07 -12.36 -9.45
C THR A 4 2.71 -12.92 -8.99
N ASN A 5 2.64 -13.44 -7.76
CA ASN A 5 1.45 -14.05 -7.17
C ASN A 5 0.81 -13.18 -6.06
N GLU A 6 1.19 -11.92 -5.97
CA GLU A 6 0.69 -10.99 -4.96
C GLU A 6 -0.09 -9.85 -5.63
N ILE A 7 -1.26 -9.56 -5.07
CA ILE A 7 -2.06 -8.40 -5.44
C ILE A 7 -2.05 -7.46 -4.24
N VAL A 8 -1.65 -6.21 -4.47
CA VAL A 8 -1.65 -5.18 -3.43
C VAL A 8 -2.85 -4.27 -3.65
N PHE A 9 -3.59 -4.00 -2.58
CA PHE A 9 -4.69 -3.06 -2.57
C PHE A 9 -4.35 -1.87 -1.67
N SER A 10 -4.64 -0.68 -2.16
CA SER A 10 -4.67 0.56 -1.39
C SER A 10 -6.10 1.07 -1.36
N PRO A 11 -6.70 1.26 -0.17
CA PRO A 11 -7.99 1.92 -0.06
C PRO A 11 -7.93 3.33 -0.66
N SER A 12 -8.96 3.70 -1.41
CA SER A 12 -9.03 4.98 -2.14
C SER A 12 -9.04 6.20 -1.21
N TYR A 13 -9.53 6.02 0.01
CA TYR A 13 -9.54 7.02 1.05
C TYR A 13 -9.29 6.36 2.41
N GLN A 14 -8.27 6.81 3.13
CA GLN A 14 -7.96 6.35 4.48
C GLN A 14 -7.89 7.51 5.46
N ARG A 15 -8.54 7.32 6.61
CA ARG A 15 -8.19 8.00 7.86
C ARG A 15 -7.53 6.98 8.76
N VAL A 16 -6.57 7.45 9.58
CA VAL A 16 -5.77 6.66 10.53
C VAL A 16 -6.56 5.46 11.10
N PRO A 17 -5.97 4.24 11.14
CA PRO A 17 -4.62 3.89 10.73
C PRO A 17 -4.45 3.77 9.21
N TYR A 18 -3.27 4.12 8.71
CA TYR A 18 -2.90 3.95 7.30
C TYR A 18 -2.32 2.56 7.06
N TYR A 19 -2.73 1.90 5.99
CA TYR A 19 -2.32 0.53 5.69
C TYR A 19 -2.45 0.18 4.22
N VAL A 20 -1.73 -0.85 3.80
CA VAL A 20 -1.96 -1.56 2.54
C VAL A 20 -2.42 -2.99 2.83
N ILE A 21 -3.10 -3.59 1.87
CA ILE A 21 -3.56 -4.97 1.95
C ILE A 21 -2.80 -5.78 0.90
N TYR A 22 -2.17 -6.87 1.32
CA TYR A 22 -1.57 -7.87 0.44
C TYR A 22 -2.51 -9.06 0.36
N PHE A 23 -2.81 -9.48 -0.86
CA PHE A 23 -3.49 -10.73 -1.13
C PHE A 23 -2.52 -11.68 -1.83
N ASN A 24 -2.23 -12.80 -1.17
CA ASN A 24 -1.46 -13.88 -1.77
C ASN A 24 -2.43 -14.81 -2.50
N VAL A 25 -2.35 -14.86 -3.83
CA VAL A 25 -3.29 -15.60 -4.67
C VAL A 25 -3.16 -17.11 -4.45
N GLU A 26 -1.93 -17.60 -4.28
CA GLU A 26 -1.63 -19.02 -4.12
C GLU A 26 -2.16 -19.58 -2.80
N ARG A 27 -1.88 -18.88 -1.70
CA ARG A 27 -2.28 -19.26 -0.34
C ARG A 27 -3.71 -18.82 -0.01
N LYS A 28 -4.31 -17.95 -0.83
CA LYS A 28 -5.60 -17.29 -0.59
C LYS A 28 -5.67 -16.57 0.75
N THR A 29 -4.56 -15.97 1.16
CA THR A 29 -4.44 -15.26 2.44
C THR A 29 -4.40 -13.76 2.24
N ILE A 30 -5.00 -13.05 3.19
CA ILE A 30 -4.98 -11.58 3.25
C ILE A 30 -4.08 -11.15 4.41
N THR A 31 -3.20 -10.18 4.15
CA THR A 31 -2.35 -9.56 5.16
C THR A 31 -2.51 -8.05 5.12
N LYS A 32 -2.78 -7.44 6.28
CA LYS A 32 -2.90 -5.99 6.44
C LYS A 32 -1.60 -5.47 7.06
N VAL A 33 -0.95 -4.52 6.39
CA VAL A 33 0.32 -3.95 6.84
C VAL A 33 0.16 -2.46 7.09
N GLY A 34 0.42 -2.02 8.32
CA GLY A 34 0.39 -0.61 8.69
C GLY A 34 1.55 0.17 8.09
N ILE A 35 1.29 1.41 7.67
CA ILE A 35 2.33 2.34 7.23
C ILE A 35 2.86 3.08 8.46
N GLN A 36 4.16 2.96 8.73
CA GLN A 36 4.86 3.61 9.84
C GLN A 36 5.42 4.98 9.42
N GLY A 37 5.71 5.86 10.38
CA GLY A 37 6.34 7.17 10.10
C GLY A 37 5.34 8.28 9.72
N LEU A 38 4.04 8.04 9.93
CA LEU A 38 2.96 9.00 9.66
C LEU A 38 2.29 9.52 10.94
N GLU A 39 2.93 9.33 12.10
CA GLU A 39 2.38 9.68 13.41
C GLU A 39 2.13 11.19 13.55
N ALA A 40 2.98 12.01 12.92
CA ALA A 40 2.83 13.47 12.90
C ALA A 40 1.61 13.96 12.08
N PHE A 41 1.03 13.09 11.24
CA PHE A 41 -0.05 13.46 10.32
C PHE A 41 -1.41 12.88 10.72
N GLN A 42 -1.57 12.50 11.99
CA GLN A 42 -2.84 11.94 12.47
C GLN A 42 -4.04 12.85 12.13
N GLY A 43 -5.13 12.22 11.67
CA GLY A 43 -6.35 12.93 11.25
C GLY A 43 -6.35 13.41 9.78
N THR A 44 -5.21 13.34 9.09
CA THR A 44 -5.10 13.69 7.67
C THR A 44 -5.56 12.53 6.78
N SER A 45 -5.93 12.81 5.53
CA SER A 45 -6.18 11.78 4.52
C SER A 45 -5.05 11.76 3.51
N PHE A 46 -4.64 10.56 3.11
CA PHE A 46 -3.59 10.35 2.11
C PHE A 46 -4.11 9.51 0.96
N LYS A 47 -3.58 9.79 -0.24
CA LYS A 47 -3.67 8.88 -1.38
C LYS A 47 -2.42 8.02 -1.38
N THR A 48 -2.61 6.71 -1.28
CA THR A 48 -1.52 5.74 -1.38
C THR A 48 -1.42 5.28 -2.82
N TYR A 49 -0.27 5.50 -3.46
CA TYR A 49 0.00 5.04 -4.81
C TYR A 49 0.84 3.76 -4.74
N LEU A 50 0.31 2.69 -5.32
CA LEU A 50 1.00 1.41 -5.40
C LEU A 50 2.03 1.43 -6.54
N ASN A 51 3.09 0.64 -6.39
CA ASN A 51 4.13 0.49 -7.41
C ASN A 51 4.79 1.80 -7.86
N TYR A 52 4.95 2.77 -6.94
CA TYR A 52 5.78 3.94 -7.22
C TYR A 52 7.23 3.48 -7.46
N ILE A 53 7.71 3.68 -8.67
CA ILE A 53 9.10 3.45 -9.05
C ILE A 53 9.74 4.83 -9.09
N GLU A 54 10.71 5.08 -8.20
CA GLU A 54 11.39 6.37 -8.07
C GLU A 54 12.15 6.77 -9.35
N ASN A 55 12.48 5.78 -10.20
CA ASN A 55 13.21 5.92 -11.46
C ASN A 55 12.38 5.46 -12.67
N VAL A 56 11.30 6.16 -12.99
CA VAL A 56 10.74 6.07 -14.35
C VAL A 56 11.62 6.94 -15.25
N LYS A 57 12.57 6.33 -15.99
CA LYS A 57 13.24 7.07 -17.07
C LYS A 57 12.16 7.43 -18.09
N LEU A 58 11.85 8.72 -18.23
CA LEU A 58 11.14 9.23 -19.39
C LEU A 58 12.00 8.88 -20.61
N LEU A 59 11.49 8.00 -21.46
CA LEU A 59 12.04 7.75 -22.80
C LEU A 59 11.83 8.97 -23.69
#